data_AF-A0A6D2GB77-F1
#
_entry.id   AF-A0A6D2GB77-F1
#
_cell.length_a   1.000
_cell.length_b   1.000
_cell.length_c   1.000
_cell.angle_alpha   90.00
_cell.angle_beta   90.00
_cell.angle_gamma   90.00
#
_symmetry.space_group_name_H-M   'P 1'
#
loop_
_entity.id
_entity.type
_entity.pdbx_description
1 polymer ?
#
loop_
_entity_poly.entity_id
_entity_poly.type
_entity_poly.pdbx_seq_one_letter_code
_entity_poly.pdbx_strand_id
1 'polypeptide(L)'
;MLISPPYLINKNNNESDASWINRMMPVNSLSRGYPLNAADSWHGGIHILNTDSGESTKEVRAIADGTVVSFRTPSEPWKREQYPLKYSSIRGTDDGYVLLKHETEIGTGEDGKVVFYSLYMHLKHLEAGD
;
A
#
# COMPACT_ATOMS: atom_id res chain seq x y z
N MET A 1 6.81 3.16 17.41
CA MET A 1 6.72 3.66 16.02
C MET A 1 5.23 3.87 15.73
N LEU A 2 4.80 5.11 15.44
CA LEU A 2 3.38 5.41 15.17
C LEU A 2 2.94 4.94 13.79
N ILE A 3 3.87 4.84 12.84
CA ILE A 3 3.61 4.43 11.46
C ILE A 3 4.60 3.34 11.07
N SER A 4 4.10 2.14 10.77
CA SER A 4 4.86 0.99 10.29
C SER A 4 4.95 0.92 8.77
N PRO A 5 5.93 0.18 8.24
CA PRO A 5 5.90 -0.26 6.85
C PRO A 5 4.69 -1.16 6.57
N PRO A 6 4.15 -1.14 5.34
CA PRO A 6 3.00 -1.95 4.94
C PRO A 6 3.30 -3.44 4.83
N TYR A 7 4.56 -3.84 4.61
CA TYR A 7 4.97 -5.25 4.69
C TYR A 7 5.64 -5.53 6.01
N LEU A 8 5.31 -6.68 6.62
CA LEU A 8 5.97 -7.18 7.81
C LEU A 8 6.79 -8.41 7.43
N ILE A 9 8.10 -8.25 7.39
CA ILE A 9 9.05 -9.32 7.05
C ILE A 9 10.00 -9.48 8.22
N ASN A 10 10.38 -10.72 8.54
CA ASN A 10 11.38 -10.96 9.57
C ASN A 10 12.71 -10.26 9.24
N LYS A 11 13.31 -9.69 10.29
CA LYS A 11 14.64 -9.10 10.22
C LYS A 11 15.68 -10.21 10.15
N ASN A 12 16.65 -10.09 9.25
CA ASN A 12 17.73 -11.06 9.16
C ASN A 12 18.75 -10.85 10.28
N ASN A 13 19.48 -11.91 10.65
CA ASN A 13 20.60 -11.80 11.59
C ASN A 13 21.64 -10.81 11.04
N ASN A 14 22.15 -9.91 11.89
CA ASN A 14 23.13 -8.87 11.56
C ASN A 14 22.67 -7.81 10.54
N GLU A 15 21.37 -7.75 10.22
CA GLU A 15 20.83 -6.68 9.38
C GLU A 15 20.67 -5.36 10.16
N SER A 16 20.96 -4.23 9.52
CA SER A 16 20.65 -2.92 10.11
C SER A 16 19.15 -2.64 10.05
N ASP A 17 18.64 -1.80 10.95
CA ASP A 17 17.22 -1.41 10.91
C ASP A 17 16.87 -0.70 9.60
N ALA A 18 17.77 0.12 9.06
CA ALA A 18 17.56 0.81 7.79
C ALA A 18 17.41 -0.16 6.61
N SER A 19 18.29 -1.18 6.51
CA SER A 19 18.19 -2.20 5.47
C SER A 19 16.92 -3.02 5.61
N TRP A 20 16.56 -3.38 6.84
CA TRP A 20 15.33 -4.10 7.14
C TRP A 20 14.08 -3.32 6.72
N ILE A 21 14.00 -2.02 7.08
CA ILE A 21 12.91 -1.12 6.68
C ILE A 21 12.82 -0.97 5.17
N ASN A 22 13.95 -0.82 4.48
CA ASN A 22 13.97 -0.71 3.02
C ASN A 22 13.40 -1.96 2.33
N ARG A 23 13.60 -3.17 2.87
CA ARG A 23 12.98 -4.40 2.33
C ARG A 23 11.47 -4.49 2.54
N MET A 24 10.95 -3.76 3.53
CA MET A 24 9.51 -3.69 3.81
C MET A 24 8.80 -2.68 2.90
N MET A 25 9.53 -1.79 2.21
CA MET A 25 8.98 -0.86 1.22
C MET A 25 9.81 -0.85 -0.08
N PRO A 26 9.80 -1.93 -0.86
CA PRO A 26 10.50 -1.98 -2.14
C PRO A 26 9.79 -1.12 -3.19
N VAL A 27 10.01 0.20 -3.14
CA VAL A 27 9.38 1.18 -4.04
C VAL A 27 9.83 0.94 -5.48
N ASN A 28 8.88 0.85 -6.40
CA ASN A 28 9.16 0.82 -7.83
C ASN A 28 9.45 2.24 -8.33
N SER A 29 10.73 2.58 -8.44
CA SER A 29 11.19 3.89 -8.92
C SER A 29 11.18 4.02 -10.45
N LEU A 30 10.95 2.93 -11.20
CA LEU A 30 10.99 2.95 -12.66
C LEU A 30 9.63 3.41 -13.20
N SER A 31 9.57 4.63 -13.74
CA SER A 31 8.43 5.25 -14.46
C SER A 31 7.15 5.55 -13.66
N ARG A 32 7.14 5.32 -12.34
CA ARG A 32 5.98 5.51 -11.47
C ARG A 32 6.27 6.47 -10.31
N GLY A 33 6.87 7.61 -10.66
CA GLY A 33 7.35 8.61 -9.72
C GLY A 33 6.26 9.16 -8.79
N TYR A 34 6.68 9.72 -7.66
CA TYR A 34 5.85 10.44 -6.71
C TYR A 34 6.56 11.76 -6.38
N PRO A 35 5.87 12.92 -6.36
CA PRO A 35 4.41 13.09 -6.49
C PRO A 35 3.90 13.22 -7.93
N LEU A 36 4.77 13.09 -8.94
CA LEU A 36 4.42 13.19 -10.36
C LEU A 36 4.80 11.90 -11.08
N ASN A 37 3.96 11.47 -12.03
CA ASN A 37 4.28 10.38 -12.93
C ASN A 37 5.13 10.85 -14.13
N ALA A 38 5.48 9.92 -15.03
CA ALA A 38 6.31 10.22 -16.20
C ALA A 38 5.68 11.18 -17.23
N ALA A 39 4.39 11.49 -17.08
CA ALA A 39 3.65 12.46 -17.91
C ALA A 39 3.34 13.76 -17.14
N ASP A 40 4.09 14.05 -16.08
CA ASP A 40 3.93 15.22 -15.19
C ASP A 40 2.53 15.38 -14.60
N SER A 41 1.74 14.30 -14.57
CA SER A 41 0.43 14.29 -13.93
C SER A 41 0.60 13.95 -12.46
N TRP A 42 -0.25 14.55 -11.62
CA TRP A 42 -0.27 14.25 -10.19
C TRP A 42 -0.47 12.76 -9.95
N HIS A 43 0.38 12.21 -9.09
CA HIS A 43 0.40 10.82 -8.71
C HIS A 43 0.39 10.73 -7.18
N GLY A 44 -0.76 10.37 -6.62
CA GLY A 44 -1.06 10.51 -5.19
C GLY A 44 -0.39 9.48 -4.27
N GLY A 45 0.47 8.59 -4.77
CA GLY A 45 1.12 7.58 -3.95
C GLY A 45 2.34 6.95 -4.61
N ILE A 46 2.99 6.06 -3.88
CA ILE A 46 4.11 5.24 -4.39
C ILE A 46 3.60 3.85 -4.78
N HIS A 47 4.24 3.24 -5.77
CA HIS A 47 4.02 1.81 -6.04
C HIS A 47 5.04 0.98 -5.27
N ILE A 48 4.55 0.06 -4.45
CA ILE A 48 5.38 -0.92 -3.74
C ILE A 48 5.33 -2.22 -4.52
N LEU A 49 6.49 -2.80 -4.83
CA LEU A 49 6.58 -4.06 -5.55
C LEU A 49 5.96 -5.19 -4.71
N ASN A 50 5.12 -5.98 -5.35
CA ASN A 50 4.58 -7.24 -4.84
C ASN A 50 4.47 -8.25 -5.98
N THR A 51 4.45 -9.52 -5.63
CA THR A 51 4.00 -10.60 -6.53
C THR A 51 2.73 -11.19 -5.96
N ASP A 52 1.83 -11.64 -6.82
CA ASP A 52 0.62 -12.36 -6.42
C ASP A 52 0.74 -13.89 -6.60
N SER A 53 1.98 -14.36 -6.80
CA SER A 53 2.35 -15.77 -6.95
C SER A 53 3.73 -16.06 -6.36
N GLY A 54 3.94 -17.29 -5.91
CA GLY A 54 5.19 -17.77 -5.31
C GLY A 54 5.38 -17.39 -3.84
N GLU A 55 6.48 -17.85 -3.25
CA GLU A 55 6.81 -17.72 -1.82
C GLU A 55 7.04 -16.29 -1.34
N SER A 56 7.06 -15.32 -2.25
CA SER A 56 7.29 -13.89 -1.96
C SER A 56 6.04 -13.03 -2.05
N THR A 57 4.85 -13.65 -2.09
CA THR A 57 3.57 -12.96 -1.88
C THR A 57 3.58 -12.31 -0.50
N LYS A 58 3.47 -10.98 -0.45
CA LYS A 58 3.42 -10.24 0.80
C LYS A 58 2.02 -9.72 1.06
N GLU A 59 1.47 -10.05 2.21
CA GLU A 59 0.29 -9.37 2.73
C GLU A 59 0.61 -7.92 3.02
N VAL A 60 -0.33 -7.04 2.68
CA VAL A 60 -0.27 -5.61 2.99
C VAL A 60 -1.03 -5.39 4.29
N ARG A 61 -0.38 -4.74 5.27
CA ARG A 61 -0.97 -4.43 6.57
C ARG A 61 -1.20 -2.93 6.71
N ALA A 62 -2.15 -2.56 7.57
CA ALA A 62 -2.34 -1.17 7.97
C ALA A 62 -1.04 -0.63 8.55
N ILE A 63 -0.68 0.60 8.18
CA ILE A 63 0.56 1.24 8.63
C ILE A 63 0.42 1.83 10.04
N ALA A 64 -0.80 1.93 10.56
CA ALA A 64 -1.09 2.45 11.88
C ALA A 64 -2.50 1.99 12.28
N ASP A 65 -2.79 2.04 13.57
CA ASP A 65 -4.16 1.87 14.07
C ASP A 65 -5.09 2.88 13.41
N GLY A 66 -6.30 2.46 13.09
CA GLY A 66 -7.24 3.30 12.38
C GLY A 66 -8.59 2.64 12.16
N THR A 67 -9.50 3.41 11.57
CA THR A 67 -10.83 2.95 11.19
C THR A 67 -10.93 2.87 9.67
N VAL A 68 -11.41 1.75 9.15
CA VAL A 68 -11.75 1.62 7.73
C VAL A 68 -12.94 2.54 7.45
N VAL A 69 -12.74 3.54 6.57
CA VAL A 69 -13.79 4.52 6.21
C VAL A 69 -14.35 4.28 4.80
N SER A 70 -13.61 3.55 3.96
CA SER A 70 -14.10 3.09 2.66
C SER A 70 -13.28 1.88 2.20
N PHE A 71 -13.91 0.96 1.49
CA PHE A 71 -13.21 -0.13 0.82
C PHE A 71 -13.99 -0.59 -0.42
N ARG A 72 -13.31 -1.32 -1.30
CA ARG A 72 -13.91 -2.04 -2.40
C ARG A 72 -13.26 -3.41 -2.49
N THR A 73 -14.07 -4.46 -2.38
CA THR A 73 -13.66 -5.82 -2.74
C THR A 73 -13.27 -5.84 -4.22
N PRO A 74 -12.12 -6.44 -4.57
CA PRO A 74 -11.68 -6.52 -5.95
C PRO A 74 -12.71 -7.21 -6.84
N SER A 75 -12.84 -6.72 -8.06
CA SER A 75 -13.62 -7.33 -9.12
C SER A 75 -13.09 -8.73 -9.45
N GLU A 76 -13.97 -9.56 -10.00
CA GLU A 76 -13.61 -10.89 -10.51
C GLU A 76 -12.42 -10.83 -11.50
N PRO A 77 -11.53 -11.84 -11.51
CA PRO A 77 -10.30 -11.79 -12.32
C PRO A 77 -10.51 -11.55 -13.81
N TRP A 78 -11.62 -11.99 -14.40
CA TRP A 78 -11.89 -11.76 -15.82
C TRP A 78 -12.11 -10.27 -16.16
N LYS A 79 -12.58 -9.47 -15.20
CA LYS A 79 -12.89 -8.06 -15.40
C LYS A 79 -11.64 -7.19 -15.46
N ARG A 80 -10.56 -7.58 -14.75
CA ARG A 80 -9.28 -6.87 -14.86
C ARG A 80 -8.67 -7.00 -16.25
N GLU A 81 -8.96 -8.11 -16.95
CA GLU A 81 -8.49 -8.34 -18.32
C GLU A 81 -9.29 -7.58 -19.39
N GLN A 82 -10.13 -6.63 -18.96
CA GLN A 82 -10.91 -5.76 -19.84
C GLN A 82 -10.61 -4.28 -19.53
N TYR A 83 -10.84 -3.41 -20.52
CA TYR A 83 -10.79 -1.97 -20.26
C TYR A 83 -11.91 -1.58 -19.28
N PRO A 84 -11.66 -0.64 -18.36
CA PRO A 84 -10.48 0.24 -18.26
C PRO A 84 -9.29 -0.33 -17.45
N LEU A 85 -9.40 -1.54 -16.87
CA LEU A 85 -8.39 -2.09 -15.96
C LEU A 85 -7.17 -2.69 -16.68
N LYS A 86 -7.31 -3.04 -17.96
CA LYS A 86 -6.24 -3.58 -18.81
C LYS A 86 -5.43 -2.48 -19.52
N TYR A 87 -4.63 -1.73 -18.78
CA TYR A 87 -3.70 -0.74 -19.35
C TYR A 87 -2.31 -1.30 -19.70
N SER A 88 -2.00 -2.54 -19.32
CA SER A 88 -0.77 -3.25 -19.70
C SER A 88 -1.09 -4.38 -20.68
N SER A 89 -0.19 -4.62 -21.64
CA SER A 89 -0.31 -5.74 -22.59
C SER A 89 -0.12 -7.12 -21.94
N ILE A 90 0.47 -7.16 -20.75
CA ILE A 90 0.79 -8.41 -20.04
C ILE A 90 -0.38 -8.88 -19.18
N ARG A 91 -0.91 -8.00 -18.32
CA ARG A 91 -1.98 -8.33 -17.36
C ARG A 91 -2.70 -7.06 -16.92
N GLY A 92 -4.01 -7.18 -16.67
CA GLY A 92 -4.80 -6.11 -16.06
C GLY A 92 -4.52 -5.87 -14.57
N THR A 93 -5.00 -4.74 -14.07
CA THR A 93 -4.86 -4.37 -12.65
C THR A 93 -6.08 -4.79 -11.83
N ASP A 94 -5.84 -5.32 -10.63
CA ASP A 94 -6.90 -5.49 -9.65
C ASP A 94 -7.38 -4.11 -9.15
N ASP A 95 -8.65 -3.98 -8.80
CA ASP A 95 -9.30 -2.70 -8.45
C ASP A 95 -9.76 -2.63 -6.98
N GLY A 96 -9.36 -3.62 -6.18
CA GLY A 96 -9.58 -3.62 -4.74
C GLY A 96 -8.82 -2.48 -4.06
N TYR A 97 -9.45 -1.86 -3.07
CA TYR A 97 -8.81 -0.85 -2.25
C TYR A 97 -9.36 -0.80 -0.82
N VAL A 98 -8.57 -0.25 0.10
CA VAL A 98 -8.98 0.10 1.47
C VAL A 98 -8.47 1.50 1.79
N LEU A 99 -9.33 2.34 2.37
CA LEU A 99 -9.03 3.65 2.91
C LEU A 99 -9.22 3.62 4.42
N LEU A 100 -8.16 3.91 5.17
CA LEU A 100 -8.22 4.05 6.62
C LEU A 100 -8.08 5.51 7.03
N LYS A 101 -8.85 5.90 8.05
CA LYS A 101 -8.65 7.13 8.82
C LYS A 101 -7.88 6.77 10.08
N HIS A 102 -6.81 7.51 10.34
CA HIS A 102 -5.99 7.39 11.53
C HIS A 102 -6.14 8.64 12.38
N GLU A 103 -6.22 8.43 13.69
CA GLU A 103 -6.22 9.51 14.68
C GLU A 103 -5.11 9.20 15.67
N THR A 104 -4.17 10.13 15.86
CA THR A 104 -3.04 9.93 16.74
C THR A 104 -2.60 11.22 17.42
N GLU A 105 -1.78 11.09 18.46
CA GLU A 105 -1.22 12.19 19.22
C GLU A 105 0.28 12.29 18.92
N ILE A 106 0.73 13.46 18.49
CA ILE A 106 2.15 13.79 18.20
C ILE A 106 2.72 14.83 19.17
N GLY A 107 1.91 15.29 20.13
CA GLY A 107 2.25 16.35 21.09
C GLY A 107 1.23 16.41 22.23
N THR A 108 1.27 17.48 23.02
CA THR A 108 0.37 17.69 24.16
C THR A 108 -0.79 18.62 23.82
N GLY A 109 -1.93 18.44 24.50
CA GLY A 109 -3.11 19.29 24.30
C GLY A 109 -3.87 18.99 23.00
N GLU A 110 -4.87 19.82 22.69
CA GLU A 110 -5.74 19.62 21.52
C GLU A 110 -4.99 19.76 20.18
N ASP A 111 -4.04 20.70 20.09
CA ASP A 111 -3.20 20.92 18.90
C ASP A 111 -2.20 19.77 18.66
N GLY A 112 -2.02 18.87 19.63
CA GLY A 112 -1.19 17.68 19.51
C GLY A 112 -1.84 16.53 18.75
N LYS A 113 -3.12 16.66 18.35
CA LYS A 113 -3.89 15.61 17.67
C LYS A 113 -3.82 15.76 16.16
N VAL A 114 -3.50 14.67 15.47
CA VAL A 114 -3.44 14.62 14.01
C VAL A 114 -4.37 13.56 13.47
N VAL A 115 -5.07 13.93 12.40
CA VAL A 115 -5.84 13.02 11.57
C VAL A 115 -5.14 12.88 10.22
N PHE A 116 -4.88 11.65 9.80
CA PHE A 116 -4.35 11.36 8.47
C PHE A 116 -5.03 10.12 7.87
N TYR A 117 -4.86 9.93 6.57
CA TYR A 117 -5.47 8.82 5.85
C TYR A 117 -4.40 8.01 5.13
N SER A 118 -4.61 6.70 5.06
CA SER A 118 -3.82 5.80 4.22
C SER A 118 -4.72 5.08 3.21
N LEU A 119 -4.29 5.04 1.96
CA LEU A 119 -5.01 4.42 0.85
C LEU A 119 -4.16 3.29 0.26
N TYR A 120 -4.71 2.08 0.24
CA TYR A 120 -4.10 0.89 -0.32
C TYR A 120 -4.88 0.51 -1.57
N MET A 121 -4.20 0.45 -2.73
CA MET A 121 -4.83 0.21 -4.02
C MET A 121 -4.27 -1.03 -4.71
N HIS A 122 -4.95 -1.48 -5.76
CA HIS A 122 -4.55 -2.63 -6.56
C HIS A 122 -4.51 -3.95 -5.77
N LEU A 123 -5.39 -4.06 -4.77
CA LEU A 123 -5.48 -5.23 -3.92
C LEU A 123 -6.24 -6.34 -4.65
N LYS A 124 -5.64 -7.53 -4.74
CA LYS A 124 -6.23 -8.74 -5.34
C LYS A 124 -7.21 -9.45 -4.40
N HIS A 125 -7.06 -9.27 -3.10
CA HIS A 125 -7.91 -9.86 -2.08
C HIS A 125 -8.00 -8.93 -0.86
N LEU A 126 -9.14 -9.00 -0.16
CA LEU A 126 -9.35 -8.34 1.13
C LEU A 126 -9.87 -9.38 2.11
N GLU A 127 -9.25 -9.45 3.28
CA GLU A 127 -9.70 -10.25 4.41
C GLU A 127 -9.83 -9.35 5.64
N ALA A 128 -10.85 -9.60 6.48
CA ALA A 128 -10.90 -9.00 7.79
C ALA A 128 -9.86 -9.69 8.67
N GLY A 129 -9.12 -8.94 9.48
CA GLY A 129 -8.25 -9.54 10.50
C GLY A 129 -9.10 -10.25 11.55
N ASP A 130 -8.70 -11.46 11.91
CA ASP A 130 -9.26 -12.23 13.04
C ASP A 130 -9.01 -11.54 14.39
#